data_AF-A0A1Q7PDI4-F1
#
_entry.id   AF-A0A1Q7PDI4-F1
#
_cell.length_a   1.000
_cell.length_b   1.000
_cell.length_c   1.000
_cell.angle_alpha   90.00
_cell.angle_beta   90.00
_cell.angle_gamma   90.00
#
_symmetry.space_group_name_H-M   'P 1'
#
loop_
_entity.id
_entity.type
_entity.pdbx_description
1 polymer ?
#
loop_
_entity_poly.entity_id
_entity_poly.type
_entity_poly.pdbx_seq_one_letter_code
_entity_poly.pdbx_strand_id
1 'polypeptide(L)'
;MRTTLTLDDDVEALLKRVLSRRKASLKAVVNEALRQGLRRMHTPPQRGTRYRTPSVDTGRPLLPNVDDVAEVLAIAEGERHK
;
A
#
# COMPACT_ATOMS: atom_id res chain seq x y z
N MET A 1 33.35 10.18 -11.18
CA MET A 1 32.94 10.69 -12.51
C MET A 1 32.24 12.03 -12.34
N ARG A 2 32.44 12.98 -13.27
CA ARG A 2 31.65 14.23 -13.33
C ARG A 2 30.71 14.11 -14.52
N THR A 3 29.42 14.30 -14.26
CA THR A 3 28.34 14.06 -15.22
C THR A 3 27.31 15.15 -15.04
N THR A 4 26.70 15.57 -16.14
CA THR A 4 25.52 16.44 -16.14
C THR A 4 24.31 15.56 -16.42
N LEU A 5 23.29 15.67 -15.57
CA LEU A 5 22.05 14.91 -15.66
C LEU A 5 20.90 15.92 -15.67
N THR A 6 20.01 15.81 -16.65
CA THR A 6 18.72 16.51 -16.61
C THR A 6 17.78 15.71 -15.72
N LEU A 7 17.05 16.40 -14.83
CA LEU A 7 16.09 15.79 -13.91
C LEU A 7 14.70 16.32 -14.27
N ASP A 8 13.71 15.43 -14.25
CA ASP A 8 12.32 15.80 -14.44
C ASP A 8 11.80 16.61 -13.23
N ASP A 9 10.76 17.42 -13.46
CA ASP A 9 10.23 18.37 -12.46
C ASP A 9 9.79 17.68 -11.16
N ASP A 10 9.26 16.46 -11.26
CA ASP A 10 8.85 15.65 -10.12
C ASP A 10 10.05 15.16 -9.29
N VAL A 11 11.13 14.73 -9.95
CA VAL A 11 12.40 14.34 -9.32
C VAL A 11 13.06 15.54 -8.64
N GLU A 12 13.05 16.71 -9.27
CA GLU A 12 13.56 17.94 -8.66
C GLU A 12 12.79 18.30 -7.38
N ALA A 13 11.45 18.23 -7.43
CA ALA A 13 10.59 18.49 -6.27
C ALA A 13 10.87 17.52 -5.11
N LEU A 14 11.05 16.23 -5.41
CA LEU A 14 11.41 15.21 -4.42
C LEU A 14 12.79 15.48 -3.81
N LEU A 15 13.80 15.84 -4.61
CA LEU A 15 15.14 16.18 -4.12
C LEU A 15 15.11 17.42 -3.22
N LYS A 16 14.40 18.49 -3.60
CA LYS A 16 14.23 19.70 -2.77
C LYS A 16 13.63 19.35 -1.41
N ARG A 17 12.64 18.46 -1.36
CA ARG A 17 12.01 18.00 -0.11
C ARG A 17 12.96 17.19 0.77
N VAL A 18 13.81 16.34 0.19
CA VAL A 18 14.80 15.58 0.96
C VAL A 18 15.90 16.50 1.49
N LEU A 19 16.36 17.45 0.68
CA LEU A 19 17.37 18.42 1.06
C LEU A 19 16.89 19.37 2.16
N SER A 20 15.64 19.84 2.13
CA SER A 20 15.12 20.70 3.20
C SER A 20 15.05 20.00 4.56
N ARG A 21 14.93 18.67 4.56
CA ARG A 21 14.85 17.84 5.77
C ARG A 21 16.21 17.34 6.28
N ARG A 22 17.24 17.34 5.42
CA ARG A 22 18.57 16.80 5.74
C ARG A 22 19.63 17.88 5.62
N LYS A 23 20.50 18.02 6.64
CA LYS A 23 21.71 18.86 6.57
C LYS A 23 22.80 18.20 5.72
N ALA A 24 22.53 17.94 4.44
CA ALA A 24 23.44 17.26 3.51
C ALA A 24 23.51 18.01 2.17
N SER A 25 24.64 17.86 1.45
CA SER A 25 24.81 18.47 0.13
C SER A 25 23.99 17.74 -0.95
N LEU A 26 23.61 18.46 -2.01
CA LEU A 26 22.93 17.89 -3.19
C LEU A 26 23.66 16.66 -3.72
N LYS A 27 24.99 16.73 -3.83
CA LYS A 27 25.83 15.60 -4.26
C LYS A 27 25.67 14.38 -3.37
N ALA A 28 25.65 14.54 -2.05
CA ALA A 28 25.52 13.42 -1.13
C ALA A 28 24.14 12.77 -1.26
N VAL A 29 23.08 13.58 -1.31
CA VAL A 29 21.69 13.10 -1.46
C VAL A 29 21.49 12.38 -2.79
N VAL A 30 21.94 12.96 -3.91
CA VAL A 30 21.79 12.36 -5.24
C VAL A 30 22.55 11.04 -5.33
N ASN A 31 23.80 10.97 -4.86
CA ASN A 31 24.56 9.72 -4.91
C ASN A 31 23.94 8.63 -4.04
N GLU A 32 23.42 8.97 -2.87
CA GLU A 32 22.76 8.00 -2.00
C GLU A 32 21.45 7.49 -2.62
N ALA A 33 20.63 8.40 -3.17
CA ALA A 33 19.40 8.05 -3.85
C ALA A 33 19.68 7.12 -5.06
N LEU A 34 20.68 7.44 -5.88
CA LEU A 34 21.07 6.61 -7.03
C LEU A 34 21.57 5.23 -6.60
N ARG A 35 22.39 5.13 -5.55
CA ARG A 35 22.85 3.83 -5.02
C ARG A 35 21.69 2.96 -4.56
N GLN A 36 20.75 3.54 -3.80
CA GLN A 36 19.57 2.81 -3.33
C GLN A 36 18.65 2.41 -4.49
N GLY A 37 18.42 3.32 -5.44
CA GLY A 37 17.60 3.09 -6.63
C GLY A 37 18.17 1.97 -7.50
N LEU A 38 19.44 2.05 -7.86
CA LEU A 38 20.11 1.02 -8.68
C LEU A 38 20.12 -0.35 -7.96
N ARG A 39 20.37 -0.38 -6.65
CA ARG A 39 20.27 -1.64 -5.86
C ARG A 39 18.87 -2.25 -5.94
N ARG A 40 17.83 -1.43 -5.78
CA ARG A 40 16.42 -1.89 -5.86
C ARG A 40 16.05 -2.35 -7.26
N MET A 41 16.52 -1.66 -8.31
CA MET A 41 16.28 -2.03 -9.70
C MET A 41 16.91 -3.39 -10.06
N HIS A 42 18.05 -3.73 -9.46
CA HIS A 42 18.71 -5.03 -9.66
C HIS A 42 18.20 -6.13 -8.73
N THR A 43 17.45 -5.79 -7.69
CA THR A 43 16.90 -6.79 -6.77
C THR A 43 15.61 -7.34 -7.39
N PRO A 44 15.46 -8.67 -7.57
CA PRO A 44 14.20 -9.25 -8.00
C PRO A 44 13.08 -8.76 -7.08
N PRO A 45 11.89 -8.40 -7.61
CA PRO A 45 10.78 -8.02 -6.75
C PRO A 45 10.59 -9.12 -5.72
N GLN A 46 10.66 -8.76 -4.43
CA GLN A 46 10.35 -9.72 -3.38
C GLN A 46 8.94 -10.21 -3.69
N ARG A 47 8.80 -11.50 -3.98
CA ARG A 47 7.49 -12.15 -4.01
C ARG A 47 6.95 -12.02 -2.60
N GLY A 48 6.22 -10.95 -2.34
CA GLY A 48 5.50 -10.78 -1.09
C GLY A 48 4.66 -12.02 -0.91
N THR A 49 4.82 -12.72 0.20
CA THR A 49 3.87 -13.75 0.61
C THR A 49 2.51 -13.09 0.60
N ARG A 50 1.60 -13.57 -0.25
CA ARG A 50 0.24 -13.04 -0.35
C ARG A 50 -0.35 -13.10 1.05
N TYR A 51 -0.71 -11.94 1.60
CA TYR A 51 -1.41 -11.91 2.87
C TYR A 51 -2.69 -12.72 2.73
N ARG A 52 -2.89 -13.68 3.64
CA ARG A 52 -4.12 -14.47 3.74
C ARG A 52 -4.81 -14.08 5.02
N THR A 53 -6.04 -13.58 4.91
CA THR A 53 -6.87 -13.29 6.09
C THR A 53 -7.07 -14.57 6.90
N PRO A 54 -6.69 -14.59 8.19
CA PRO A 54 -6.95 -15.73 9.06
C PRO A 54 -8.46 -16.01 9.12
N SER A 55 -8.85 -17.27 8.98
CA SER A 55 -10.23 -17.70 9.25
C SER A 55 -10.44 -17.84 10.75
N VAL A 56 -11.61 -17.44 11.23
CA VAL A 56 -12.06 -17.69 12.61
C VAL A 56 -13.32 -18.55 12.57
N ASP A 57 -13.50 -19.40 13.58
CA ASP A 57 -14.73 -20.18 13.73
C ASP A 57 -15.84 -19.26 14.27
N THR A 58 -16.89 -19.07 13.46
CA THR A 58 -18.06 -18.26 13.82
C THR A 58 -19.20 -19.09 14.42
N GLY A 59 -19.01 -20.41 14.57
CA GLY A 59 -20.05 -21.33 14.99
C GLY A 59 -21.07 -21.62 13.90
N ARG A 60 -22.23 -22.16 14.31
CA ARG A 60 -23.32 -22.49 13.39
C ARG A 60 -24.12 -21.23 13.02
N PRO A 61 -24.49 -21.06 11.73
CA PRO A 61 -25.40 -20.00 11.33
C PRO A 61 -26.72 -20.06 12.11
N LEU A 62 -27.22 -18.90 12.55
CA LEU A 62 -28.53 -18.78 13.19
C LEU A 62 -29.67 -18.97 12.19
N LEU A 63 -29.41 -18.66 10.92
CA LEU A 63 -30.37 -18.72 9.82
C LEU A 63 -29.96 -19.80 8.81
N PRO A 64 -30.92 -20.51 8.22
CA PRO A 64 -30.64 -21.56 7.23
C PRO A 64 -30.10 -21.01 5.90
N ASN A 65 -30.44 -19.76 5.58
CA ASN A 65 -30.01 -19.03 4.39
C ASN A 65 -29.69 -17.58 4.78
N VAL A 66 -28.56 -17.07 4.29
CA VAL A 66 -28.14 -15.67 4.46
C VAL A 66 -27.98 -14.93 3.13
N ASP A 67 -28.23 -15.61 2.00
CA ASP A 67 -28.14 -15.03 0.66
C ASP A 67 -29.43 -14.30 0.25
N ASP A 68 -30.56 -14.61 0.91
CA ASP A 68 -31.81 -13.85 0.77
C ASP A 68 -31.88 -12.76 1.84
N VAL A 69 -31.46 -11.55 1.47
CA VAL A 69 -31.44 -10.41 2.38
C VAL A 69 -32.85 -10.05 2.88
N ALA A 70 -33.88 -10.23 2.06
CA ALA A 70 -35.25 -9.88 2.45
C ALA A 70 -35.78 -10.85 3.51
N GLU A 71 -35.56 -12.16 3.32
CA GLU A 71 -35.90 -13.19 4.30
C GLU A 71 -35.14 -12.99 5.62
N VAL A 72 -33.83 -12.71 5.54
CA VAL A 72 -32.99 -12.45 6.72
C VAL A 72 -33.51 -11.26 7.52
N LEU A 73 -33.85 -10.16 6.86
CA LEU A 73 -34.39 -8.96 7.51
C LEU A 73 -35.78 -9.23 8.11
N ALA A 74 -36.66 -9.95 7.41
CA ALA A 74 -37.97 -10.31 7.93
C ALA A 74 -37.87 -11.18 9.20
N ILE A 75 -36.90 -12.08 9.27
CA ILE A 75 -36.65 -12.91 10.47
C ILE A 75 -36.00 -12.07 11.59
N ALA A 76 -35.03 -11.22 11.26
CA ALA A 76 -34.29 -10.45 12.26
C ALA A 76 -35.08 -9.27 12.85
N GLU A 77 -35.87 -8.59 12.02
CA GLU A 77 -36.53 -7.32 12.34
C GLU A 77 -38.07 -7.43 12.39
N GLY A 78 -38.62 -8.52 11.85
CA GLY A 78 -40.05 -8.80 11.75
C GLY A 78 -40.69 -8.27 10.47
N GLU A 79 -41.72 -8.96 9.97
CA GLU A 79 -42.49 -8.64 8.74
C GLU A 79 -43.13 -7.23 8.71
N ARG A 80 -43.17 -6.54 9.85
CA ARG A 80 -43.75 -5.19 9.98
C ARG A 80 -42.69 -4.11 10.18
N HIS A 81 -41.41 -4.43 10.05
CA HIS A 81 -40.34 -3.45 10.13
C HIS A 81 -40.48 -2.43 8.98
N LYS A 82 -40.38 -1.14 9.29
CA LYS A 82 -40.55 -0.02 8.36
C LYS A 82 -39.25 0.73 8.17
#